data_AF-I2K937-F1
#
_entry.id   AF-I2K937-F1
#
_cell.length_a   1.000
_cell.length_b   1.000
_cell.length_c   1.000
_cell.angle_alpha   90.00
_cell.angle_beta   90.00
_cell.angle_gamma   90.00
#
_symmetry.space_group_name_H-M   'P 1'
#
loop_
_entity.id
_entity.type
_entity.pdbx_description
1 polymer ?
#
loop_
_entity_poly.entity_id
_entity_poly.type
_entity_poly.pdbx_seq_one_letter_code
_entity_poly.pdbx_strand_id
1 'polypeptide(L)'
;MHSNEMLQTALIALHSFDFSYYETAKSYEDIFAMFHSGTFPIYKEKYIVGYFGNKMMYLESNGWKGMPATEEIFKIENWLVC
;
A
#
# COMPACT_ATOMS: atom_id res chain seq x y z
N MET A 1 -13.94 -12.95 0.91
CA MET A 1 -14.83 -11.84 1.32
C MET A 1 -14.08 -10.71 2.06
N HIS A 2 -12.89 -10.97 2.64
CA HIS A 2 -12.11 -9.99 3.43
C HIS A 2 -11.30 -8.95 2.65
N SER A 3 -10.95 -9.19 1.38
CA SER A 3 -10.15 -8.22 0.60
C SER A 3 -10.84 -6.87 0.42
N ASN A 4 -12.18 -6.85 0.49
CA ASN A 4 -12.94 -5.61 0.38
C ASN A 4 -12.87 -4.78 1.68
N GLU A 5 -12.83 -5.43 2.85
CA GLU A 5 -12.73 -4.77 4.16
C GLU A 5 -11.34 -4.14 4.35
N MET A 6 -10.26 -4.88 4.01
CA MET A 6 -8.89 -4.35 4.10
C MET A 6 -8.67 -3.17 3.15
N LEU A 7 -9.18 -3.26 1.92
CA LEU A 7 -9.12 -2.15 0.97
C LEU A 7 -9.93 -0.95 1.46
N GLN A 8 -11.12 -1.18 2.02
CA GLN A 8 -11.95 -0.14 2.59
C GLN A 8 -11.22 0.59 3.74
N THR A 9 -10.55 -0.14 4.63
CA THR A 9 -9.76 0.47 5.71
C THR A 9 -8.62 1.34 5.18
N ALA A 10 -7.88 0.87 4.18
CA ALA A 10 -6.81 1.66 3.55
C ALA A 10 -7.37 2.92 2.85
N LEU A 11 -8.53 2.81 2.21
CA LEU A 11 -9.23 3.94 1.60
C LEU A 11 -9.67 4.98 2.63
N ILE A 12 -10.21 4.54 3.76
CA ILE A 12 -10.61 5.43 4.86
C ILE A 12 -9.39 6.18 5.37
N ALA A 13 -8.31 5.48 5.74
CA ALA A 13 -7.08 6.08 6.26
C ALA A 13 -6.50 7.12 5.28
N LEU A 14 -6.44 6.78 3.99
CA LEU A 14 -5.94 7.68 2.95
C LEU A 14 -6.82 8.93 2.78
N HIS A 15 -8.15 8.78 2.74
CA HIS A 15 -9.06 9.91 2.55
C HIS A 15 -9.16 10.81 3.78
N SER A 16 -9.06 10.23 4.98
CA SER A 16 -9.09 10.99 6.24
C SER A 16 -7.72 11.56 6.62
N PHE A 17 -6.64 11.19 5.91
CA PHE A 17 -5.26 11.47 6.31
C PHE A 17 -4.98 11.03 7.76
N ASP A 18 -5.64 9.95 8.21
CA ASP A 18 -5.44 9.36 9.53
C ASP A 18 -4.68 8.05 9.40
N PHE A 19 -3.37 8.14 9.63
CA PHE A 19 -2.44 7.01 9.57
C PHE A 19 -2.06 6.52 10.98
N SER A 20 -2.86 6.79 12.01
CA SER A 20 -2.56 6.40 13.40
C SER A 20 -2.34 4.89 13.60
N TYR A 21 -2.90 4.07 12.73
CA TYR A 21 -2.71 2.61 12.71
C TYR A 21 -1.62 2.12 11.76
N TYR A 22 -0.98 3.03 11.03
CA TYR A 22 0.12 2.72 10.15
C TYR A 22 1.43 3.20 10.78
N GLU A 23 2.50 2.44 10.53
CA GLU A 23 3.86 2.84 10.85
C GLU A 23 4.72 2.84 9.59
N THR A 24 5.82 3.60 9.62
CA THR A 24 6.84 3.48 8.58
C THR A 24 7.38 2.05 8.59
N ALA A 25 7.45 1.45 7.40
CA ALA A 25 8.04 0.12 7.23
C ALA A 25 9.46 0.12 7.80
N LYS A 26 9.86 -0.96 8.47
CA LYS A 26 11.22 -1.11 9.03
C LYS A 26 12.12 -1.88 8.08
N SER A 27 11.51 -2.68 7.21
CA SER A 27 12.15 -3.57 6.25
C SER A 27 11.26 -3.78 5.02
N TYR A 28 11.81 -4.29 3.92
CA TYR A 28 10.99 -4.64 2.76
C TYR A 28 10.11 -5.86 3.05
N GLU A 29 10.56 -6.74 3.95
CA GLU A 29 9.83 -7.90 4.42
C GLU A 29 8.47 -7.50 5.00
N ASP A 30 8.38 -6.38 5.73
CA ASP A 30 7.11 -5.86 6.27
C ASP A 30 6.12 -5.51 5.13
N ILE A 31 6.62 -4.86 4.08
CA ILE A 31 5.82 -4.46 2.92
C ILE A 31 5.30 -5.72 2.18
N PHE A 32 6.18 -6.70 1.95
CA PHE A 32 5.79 -7.94 1.30
C PHE A 32 4.88 -8.80 2.17
N ALA A 33 5.04 -8.80 3.50
CA ALA A 33 4.11 -9.48 4.41
C ALA A 33 2.69 -8.94 4.26
N MET A 34 2.52 -7.62 4.13
CA MET A 34 1.23 -7.01 3.84
C MET A 34 0.65 -7.52 2.51
N PHE A 35 1.42 -7.44 1.42
CA PHE A 35 0.98 -7.92 0.11
C PHE A 35 0.52 -9.39 0.14
N HIS A 36 1.26 -10.25 0.84
CA HIS A 36 0.91 -11.67 0.94
C HIS A 36 -0.29 -11.93 1.86
N SER A 37 -0.54 -11.07 2.84
CA SER A 37 -1.71 -11.18 3.73
C SER A 37 -3.02 -10.66 3.11
N GLY A 38 -2.94 -10.01 1.93
CA GLY A 38 -4.09 -9.40 1.27
C GLY A 38 -4.46 -8.01 1.80
N THR A 39 -3.60 -7.41 2.61
CA THR A 39 -3.68 -6.02 3.05
C THR A 39 -2.95 -5.10 2.06
N PHE A 40 -3.03 -3.78 2.28
CA PHE A 40 -2.53 -2.78 1.35
C PHE A 40 -1.63 -1.76 2.06
N PRO A 41 -0.31 -1.74 1.78
CA PRO A 41 0.55 -0.66 2.24
C PRO A 41 0.21 0.65 1.52
N ILE A 42 0.59 1.77 2.15
CA ILE A 42 0.42 3.12 1.60
C ILE A 42 1.78 3.69 1.22
N TYR A 43 1.92 4.15 -0.02
CA TYR A 43 3.13 4.76 -0.56
C TYR A 43 3.00 6.29 -0.58
N LYS A 44 3.99 6.99 0.00
CA LYS A 44 4.12 8.45 0.10
C LYS A 44 2.84 9.15 0.59
N GLU A 45 2.12 8.50 1.52
CA GLU A 45 0.84 8.99 2.06
C GLU A 45 -0.20 9.33 0.99
N LYS A 46 -0.09 8.73 -0.20
CA LYS A 46 -0.86 9.13 -1.40
C LYS A 46 -1.49 7.95 -2.12
N TYR A 47 -0.85 6.79 -2.08
CA TYR A 47 -1.22 5.68 -2.94
C TYR A 47 -1.39 4.41 -2.15
N ILE A 48 -2.54 3.78 -2.26
CA ILE A 48 -2.74 2.39 -1.81
C ILE A 48 -2.07 1.49 -2.83
N VAL A 49 -1.18 0.60 -2.37
CA VAL A 49 -0.43 -0.33 -3.24
C VAL A 49 -0.90 -1.76 -3.00
N GLY A 50 -1.07 -2.51 -4.08
CA GLY A 50 -1.36 -3.95 -4.06
C GLY A 50 -0.39 -4.71 -4.96
N TYR A 51 -0.33 -6.03 -4.75
CA TYR A 51 0.51 -6.93 -5.54
C TYR A 51 -0.36 -8.00 -6.22
N PHE A 52 -0.46 -7.94 -7.54
CA PHE A 52 -1.35 -8.79 -8.33
C PHE A 52 -0.62 -9.38 -9.53
N GLY A 53 -0.72 -10.69 -9.74
CA GLY A 53 -0.12 -11.35 -10.90
C GLY A 53 1.37 -11.04 -11.07
N ASN A 54 2.11 -11.02 -9.95
CA ASN A 54 3.52 -10.65 -9.86
C ASN A 54 3.86 -9.21 -10.26
N LYS A 55 2.91 -8.28 -10.15
CA LYS A 55 3.09 -6.86 -10.45
C LYS A 55 2.63 -6.00 -9.28
N MET A 56 3.44 -5.01 -8.92
CA MET A 56 3.02 -3.94 -8.02
C MET A 56 2.11 -2.97 -8.76
N MET A 57 1.01 -2.62 -8.12
CA MET A 57 0.01 -1.72 -8.67
C MET A 57 -0.44 -0.73 -7.60
N TYR A 58 -0.74 0.50 -8.01
CA TYR A 58 -1.30 1.51 -7.13
C TYR A 58 -2.72 1.89 -7.57
N LEU A 59 -3.57 2.25 -6.61
CA LEU A 59 -4.98 2.57 -6.86
C LEU A 59 -5.18 4.06 -7.16
N GLU A 60 -5.83 4.36 -8.28
CA GLU A 60 -6.35 5.68 -8.64
C GLU A 60 -7.88 5.62 -8.80
N SER A 61 -8.53 6.78 -9.00
CA SER A 61 -9.98 6.90 -9.22
C SER A 61 -10.50 6.11 -10.41
N ASN A 62 -9.65 5.86 -11.41
CA ASN A 62 -9.95 5.07 -12.61
C ASN A 62 -9.46 3.61 -12.52
N GLY A 63 -9.08 3.14 -11.32
CA GLY A 63 -8.67 1.76 -11.04
C GLY A 63 -7.17 1.57 -10.80
N TRP A 64 -6.74 0.31 -10.80
CA TRP A 64 -5.36 -0.07 -10.55
C TRP A 64 -4.43 0.28 -11.71
N LYS A 65 -3.31 0.91 -11.42
CA LYS A 65 -2.24 1.27 -12.37
C LYS A 65 -0.95 0.55 -12.02
N GLY A 66 -0.16 0.22 -13.03
CA GLY A 66 1.16 -0.39 -12.79
C GLY A 66 2.09 0.60 -12.12
N MET A 67 2.78 0.17 -11.07
CA MET A 67 3.77 0.99 -10.38
C MET A 67 5.10 0.93 -11.15
N PRO A 68 5.66 2.06 -11.62
CA PRO A 68 6.95 2.06 -12.30
C PRO A 68 8.08 1.75 -11.32
N ALA A 69 9.06 0.96 -11.76
CA ALA A 69 10.25 0.63 -10.97
C ALA A 69 11.25 1.80 -10.98
N THR A 70 11.05 2.79 -10.12
CA THR A 70 11.95 3.93 -9.92
C THR A 70 12.81 3.74 -8.67
N GLU A 71 13.89 4.51 -8.52
CA GLU A 71 14.71 4.44 -7.29
C GLU A 71 13.89 4.74 -6.02
N GLU A 72 12.91 5.64 -6.13
CA GLU A 72 12.08 6.05 -4.99
C GLU A 72 11.22 4.93 -4.41
N ILE A 73 10.82 3.94 -5.22
CA ILE A 73 10.00 2.83 -4.71
C ILE A 73 10.78 1.94 -3.76
N PHE A 74 12.11 1.99 -3.81
CA PHE A 74 12.98 1.26 -2.90
C PHE A 74 13.30 2.07 -1.63
N LYS A 75 12.88 3.33 -1.51
CA LYS A 75 13.09 4.09 -0.27
C LYS A 75 12.07 3.67 0.78
N ILE A 76 12.53 3.01 1.84
CA ILE A 76 11.68 2.43 2.90
C ILE A 76 10.83 3.51 3.59
N GLU A 77 11.38 4.70 3.77
CA GLU A 77 10.69 5.83 4.39
C GLU A 77 9.44 6.30 3.64
N ASN A 78 9.27 5.91 2.38
CA ASN A 78 8.08 6.20 1.59
C ASN A 78 6.93 5.21 1.84
N TRP A 79 7.13 4.18 2.66
CA TRP A 79 6.15 3.10 2.84
C TRP A 79 5.58 3.10 4.24
N LEU A 80 4.26 3.06 4.30
CA LEU A 80 3.48 2.86 5.51
C LEU A 80 2.83 1.47 5.49
N VAL A 81 2.98 0.75 6.59
CA VAL A 81 2.47 -0.61 6.81
C VAL A 81 1.67 -0.69 8.11
N CYS A 82 0.74 -1.65 8.23
CA CYS A 82 -0.07 -1.87 9.44
C CYS A 82 -0.27 -3.36 9.73
#